data_AF-A0A1B3Z920-F1
#
_entry.id   AF-A0A1B3Z920-F1
#
_cell.length_a   1.000
_cell.length_b   1.000
_cell.length_c   1.000
_cell.angle_alpha   90.00
_cell.angle_beta   90.00
_cell.angle_gamma   90.00
#
_symmetry.space_group_name_H-M   'P 1'
#
loop_
_entity.id
_entity.type
_entity.pdbx_description
1 polymer ?
#
loop_
_entity_poly.entity_id
_entity_poly.type
_entity_poly.pdbx_seq_one_letter_code
_entity_poly.pdbx_strand_id
1 'polypeptide(L)'
;MRVTAAVRASDIVTRFAPSAKDAYKKAFQQGDAQLAKSGITTPLRLAHFMAQVLHETGGLTILVESGNYSAENLGDMWDSGNWHRYFANRTACVKMAGQCKLDHGVALFSLVYGNRMGNGPPGSQDGWTYRGRGILQTTGRASYAKFGTRCGVDFVGTPDLVVSADHALKPALAEWDDSHGNAAADHNDIDLVTKLINGGLVGLDKRKAWFAKIWPFVIGAPPVEHSTEFRVQAALDAAGFDSGDPDGVIGSTTRAAILAYRARMNLPLTPAIGNDLLLSLGIR
;
A
#
# COMPACT_ATOMS: atom_id res chain seq x y z
N MET A 1 4.20 -31.62 20.10
CA MET A 1 3.49 -30.46 19.55
C MET A 1 4.53 -29.38 19.25
N ARG A 2 4.90 -29.14 17.98
CA ARG A 2 5.77 -27.99 17.66
C ARG A 2 4.91 -26.74 17.77
N VAL A 3 5.15 -25.93 18.79
CA VAL A 3 4.63 -24.56 18.83
C VAL A 3 5.30 -23.83 17.68
N THR A 4 4.60 -23.64 16.57
CA THR A 4 5.08 -22.76 15.50
C THR A 4 5.06 -21.34 16.05
N ALA A 5 6.21 -20.66 16.06
CA ALA A 5 6.30 -19.27 16.48
C ALA A 5 5.32 -18.41 15.66
N ALA A 6 4.69 -17.42 16.29
CA ALA A 6 3.81 -16.49 15.61
C ALA A 6 4.58 -15.71 14.54
N VAL A 7 3.98 -15.54 13.36
CA VAL A 7 4.56 -14.78 12.23
C VAL A 7 4.80 -13.33 12.65
N ARG A 8 6.01 -12.83 12.39
CA ARG A 8 6.41 -11.44 12.66
C ARG A 8 6.18 -10.55 11.45
N ALA A 9 6.08 -9.24 11.67
CA ALA A 9 6.04 -8.27 10.57
C ALA A 9 7.27 -8.36 9.66
N SER A 10 8.46 -8.62 10.22
CA SER A 10 9.69 -8.83 9.44
C SER A 10 9.63 -10.01 8.48
N ASP A 11 8.88 -11.06 8.84
CA ASP A 11 8.74 -12.26 8.02
C ASP A 11 7.87 -11.95 6.79
N ILE A 12 6.80 -11.17 6.99
CA ILE A 12 5.96 -10.64 5.91
C ILE A 12 6.79 -9.77 4.97
N VAL A 13 7.60 -8.85 5.50
CA VAL A 13 8.49 -8.00 4.69
C VAL A 13 9.48 -8.85 3.87
N THR A 14 10.08 -9.85 4.49
CA THR A 14 11.06 -10.73 3.83
C THR A 14 10.42 -11.52 2.70
N ARG A 15 9.19 -12.01 2.90
CA ARG A 15 8.48 -12.83 1.91
C ARG A 15 7.89 -12.00 0.76
N PHE A 16 7.27 -10.87 1.07
CA PHE A 16 6.41 -10.15 0.11
C PHE A 16 6.98 -8.81 -0.36
N ALA A 17 8.04 -8.31 0.27
CA ALA A 17 8.71 -7.07 -0.10
C ALA A 17 10.24 -7.25 -0.20
N PRO A 18 10.73 -8.18 -1.05
CA PRO A 18 12.17 -8.48 -1.14
C PRO A 18 13.01 -7.27 -1.57
N SER A 19 12.43 -6.37 -2.37
CA SER A 19 13.03 -5.12 -2.83
C SER A 19 12.88 -3.95 -1.86
N ALA A 20 12.33 -4.18 -0.66
CA ALA A 20 12.18 -3.16 0.36
C ALA A 20 13.51 -2.45 0.65
N LYS A 21 13.45 -1.15 0.90
CA LYS A 21 14.61 -0.36 1.31
C LYS A 21 15.16 -0.85 2.64
N ASP A 22 16.48 -0.83 2.78
CA ASP A 22 17.16 -1.36 3.98
C ASP A 22 16.71 -0.70 5.27
N ALA A 23 16.39 0.60 5.23
CA ALA A 23 15.86 1.31 6.39
C ALA A 23 14.55 0.69 6.89
N TYR A 24 13.63 0.34 6.00
CA TYR A 24 12.37 -0.32 6.36
C TYR A 24 12.58 -1.78 6.76
N LYS A 25 13.44 -2.53 6.07
CA LYS A 25 13.80 -3.90 6.49
C LYS A 25 14.30 -3.91 7.94
N LYS A 26 15.23 -3.03 8.28
CA LYS A 26 15.76 -2.86 9.64
C LYS A 26 14.67 -2.42 10.62
N ALA A 27 13.85 -1.44 10.25
CA ALA A 27 12.75 -0.95 11.09
C ALA A 27 11.79 -2.10 11.49
N PHE A 28 11.39 -2.94 10.54
CA PHE A 28 10.52 -4.09 10.83
C PHE A 28 11.25 -5.22 11.58
N GLN A 29 12.54 -5.45 11.32
CA GLN A 29 13.34 -6.43 12.08
C GLN A 29 13.42 -6.11 13.58
N GLN A 30 13.47 -4.81 13.93
CA GLN A 30 13.54 -4.33 15.32
C GLN A 30 12.19 -3.85 15.89
N GLY A 31 11.12 -3.93 15.09
CA GLY A 31 9.87 -3.21 15.34
C GLY A 31 8.86 -3.90 16.25
N ASP A 32 9.03 -5.19 16.56
CA ASP A 32 7.97 -5.99 17.20
C ASP A 32 7.45 -5.39 18.52
N ALA A 33 8.34 -4.85 19.34
CA ALA A 33 7.96 -4.21 20.60
C ALA A 33 7.07 -2.97 20.37
N GLN A 34 7.30 -2.23 19.29
CA GLN A 34 6.50 -1.05 18.94
C GLN A 34 5.12 -1.46 18.37
N LEU A 35 5.08 -2.49 17.53
CA LEU A 35 3.83 -3.09 17.04
C LEU A 35 2.98 -3.60 18.21
N ALA A 36 3.58 -4.34 19.14
CA ALA A 36 2.91 -4.85 20.33
C ALA A 36 2.40 -3.72 21.25
N LYS A 37 3.19 -2.66 21.45
CA LYS A 37 2.78 -1.47 22.21
C LYS A 37 1.54 -0.78 21.60
N SER A 38 1.41 -0.84 20.28
CA SER A 38 0.27 -0.30 19.53
C SER A 38 -0.88 -1.32 19.42
N GLY A 39 -0.83 -2.42 20.18
CA GLY A 39 -1.87 -3.44 20.21
C GLY A 39 -1.96 -4.35 18.98
N ILE A 40 -1.02 -4.25 18.03
CA ILE A 40 -0.97 -5.10 16.84
C ILE A 40 -0.36 -6.46 17.24
N THR A 41 -1.17 -7.26 17.91
CA THR A 41 -0.77 -8.51 18.57
C THR A 41 -1.54 -9.73 18.09
N THR A 42 -2.55 -9.54 17.23
CA THR A 42 -3.30 -10.63 16.61
C THR A 42 -2.91 -10.80 15.15
N PRO A 43 -2.99 -12.03 14.59
CA PRO A 43 -2.80 -12.28 13.16
C PRO A 43 -3.58 -11.33 12.26
N LEU A 44 -4.83 -11.06 12.63
CA LEU A 44 -5.74 -10.25 11.82
C LEU A 44 -5.32 -8.77 11.80
N ARG A 45 -5.01 -8.20 12.97
CA ARG A 45 -4.47 -6.83 13.06
C ARG A 45 -3.16 -6.68 12.30
N LEU A 46 -2.26 -7.66 12.42
CA LEU A 46 -1.00 -7.66 11.69
C LEU A 46 -1.23 -7.68 10.18
N ALA A 47 -2.11 -8.54 9.68
CA ALA A 47 -2.42 -8.63 8.25
C ALA A 47 -3.04 -7.33 7.70
N HIS A 48 -4.00 -6.73 8.42
CA HIS A 48 -4.60 -5.45 8.03
C HIS A 48 -3.57 -4.32 8.02
N PHE A 49 -2.79 -4.17 9.09
CA PHE A 49 -1.75 -3.15 9.16
C PHE A 49 -0.75 -3.31 8.00
N MET A 50 -0.21 -4.52 7.81
CA MET A 50 0.78 -4.77 6.76
C MET A 50 0.22 -4.59 5.34
N ALA A 51 -1.07 -4.87 5.12
CA ALA A 51 -1.70 -4.60 3.82
C ALA A 51 -1.72 -3.11 3.47
N GLN A 52 -2.00 -2.25 4.46
CA GLN A 52 -1.96 -0.80 4.30
C GLN A 52 -0.52 -0.33 4.06
N VAL A 53 0.42 -0.77 4.91
CA VAL A 53 1.86 -0.46 4.78
C VAL A 53 2.41 -0.79 3.39
N LEU A 54 2.17 -2.01 2.90
CA LEU A 54 2.70 -2.46 1.61
C LEU A 54 2.04 -1.74 0.43
N HIS A 55 0.78 -1.33 0.57
CA HIS A 55 0.13 -0.50 -0.43
C HIS A 55 0.75 0.91 -0.48
N GLU A 56 0.78 1.63 0.65
CA GLU A 56 1.22 3.03 0.73
C GLU A 56 2.67 3.24 0.25
N THR A 57 3.51 2.22 0.45
CA THR A 57 4.95 2.32 0.19
C THR A 57 5.39 1.64 -1.09
N GLY A 58 4.45 1.11 -1.90
CA GLY A 58 4.77 0.32 -3.08
C GLY A 58 5.65 -0.89 -2.73
N GLY A 59 5.27 -1.66 -1.73
CA GLY A 59 6.07 -2.78 -1.22
C GLY A 59 7.36 -2.33 -0.52
N LEU A 60 7.30 -1.24 0.28
CA LEU A 60 8.42 -0.68 1.05
C LEU A 60 9.59 -0.19 0.18
N THR A 61 9.32 0.17 -1.07
CA THR A 61 10.33 0.70 -2.02
C THR A 61 10.37 2.22 -2.03
N ILE A 62 9.29 2.88 -1.60
CA ILE A 62 9.10 4.32 -1.59
C ILE A 62 9.27 4.85 -0.16
N LEU A 63 10.22 5.77 0.04
CA LEU A 63 10.45 6.43 1.34
C LEU A 63 9.81 7.82 1.40
N VAL A 64 9.82 8.52 0.26
CA VAL A 64 9.50 9.94 0.13
C VAL A 64 8.73 10.11 -1.17
N GLU A 65 7.73 11.00 -1.17
CA GLU A 65 7.04 11.33 -2.41
C GLU A 65 8.00 11.94 -3.44
N SER A 66 7.84 11.54 -4.70
CA SER A 66 8.70 11.99 -5.80
C SER A 66 8.30 13.39 -6.25
N GLY A 67 9.28 14.28 -6.40
CA GLY A 67 9.10 15.57 -7.06
C GLY A 67 9.36 15.56 -8.56
N ASN A 68 9.70 14.41 -9.16
CA ASN A 68 10.03 14.29 -10.57
C ASN A 68 8.77 14.10 -11.44
N TYR A 69 7.96 15.15 -11.58
CA TYR A 69 6.76 15.11 -12.42
C TYR A 69 7.07 15.35 -13.90
N SER A 70 6.51 14.51 -14.78
CA SER A 70 6.57 14.72 -16.22
C SER A 70 5.53 15.74 -16.68
N ALA A 71 5.70 16.29 -17.89
CA ALA A 71 4.71 17.19 -18.48
C ALA A 71 3.35 16.50 -18.69
N GLU A 72 3.37 15.19 -18.98
CA GLU A 72 2.17 14.35 -19.08
C GLU A 72 1.48 14.24 -17.72
N ASN A 73 2.22 13.86 -16.66
CA ASN A 73 1.62 13.74 -15.31
C ASN A 73 1.00 15.06 -14.84
N LEU A 74 1.66 16.19 -15.09
CA LEU A 74 1.12 17.51 -14.74
C LEU A 74 -0.07 17.91 -15.62
N GLY A 75 -0.10 17.44 -16.87
CA GLY A 75 -1.25 17.57 -17.76
C GLY A 75 -2.46 16.84 -17.19
N ASP A 76 -2.30 15.58 -16.79
CA ASP A 76 -3.38 14.78 -16.20
C ASP A 76 -3.90 15.42 -14.91
N MET A 77 -3.00 15.93 -14.06
CA MET A 77 -3.36 16.62 -12.82
C MET A 77 -4.14 17.91 -13.08
N TRP A 78 -3.78 18.65 -14.14
CA TRP A 78 -4.55 19.79 -14.60
C TRP A 78 -5.93 19.36 -15.09
N ASP A 79 -6.00 18.37 -15.99
CA ASP A 79 -7.23 17.92 -16.64
C ASP A 79 -8.21 17.31 -15.62
N SER A 80 -7.72 16.76 -14.51
CA SER A 80 -8.53 16.34 -13.35
C SER A 80 -9.14 17.49 -12.53
N GLY A 81 -8.78 18.74 -12.80
CA GLY A 81 -9.26 19.95 -12.13
C GLY A 81 -8.57 20.29 -10.80
N ASN A 82 -7.81 19.36 -10.22
CA ASN A 82 -7.19 19.53 -8.90
C ASN A 82 -6.18 20.69 -8.82
N TRP A 83 -5.64 21.10 -9.97
CA TRP A 83 -4.49 22.01 -10.07
C TRP A 83 -4.82 23.40 -10.65
N HIS A 84 -6.09 23.64 -10.99
CA HIS A 84 -6.56 24.93 -11.52
C HIS A 84 -6.30 26.13 -10.58
N ARG A 85 -6.18 25.88 -9.28
CA ARG A 85 -5.88 26.91 -8.28
C ARG A 85 -4.39 27.28 -8.17
N TYR A 86 -3.49 26.48 -8.71
CA TYR A 86 -2.04 26.67 -8.57
C TYR A 86 -1.40 27.25 -9.84
N PHE A 87 -2.02 27.03 -10.99
CA PHE A 87 -1.51 27.48 -12.28
C PHE A 87 -2.58 28.26 -13.03
N ALA A 88 -2.18 29.30 -13.76
CA ALA A 88 -3.11 30.13 -14.51
C ALA A 88 -3.77 29.40 -15.70
N ASN A 89 -3.08 28.40 -16.26
CA ASN A 89 -3.55 27.59 -17.38
C ASN A 89 -2.73 26.29 -17.47
N ARG A 90 -3.22 25.33 -18.28
CA ARG A 90 -2.55 24.04 -18.53
C ARG A 90 -1.10 24.20 -18.99
N THR A 91 -0.82 25.18 -19.86
CA THR A 91 0.53 25.44 -20.37
C THR A 91 1.50 25.81 -19.24
N ALA A 92 1.08 26.64 -18.28
CA ALA A 92 1.88 26.97 -17.11
C ALA A 92 2.08 25.74 -16.20
N CYS A 93 1.06 24.91 -16.04
CA CYS A 93 1.14 23.66 -15.27
C CYS A 93 2.19 22.71 -15.86
N VAL A 94 2.08 22.35 -17.14
CA VAL A 94 2.99 21.37 -17.76
C VAL A 94 4.43 21.88 -17.86
N LYS A 95 4.63 23.20 -17.96
CA LYS A 95 5.98 23.81 -17.93
C LYS A 95 6.70 23.58 -16.60
N MET A 96 5.98 23.39 -15.49
CA MET A 96 6.57 23.08 -14.18
C MET A 96 7.37 21.75 -14.20
N ALA A 97 7.13 20.85 -15.17
CA ALA A 97 7.95 19.65 -15.35
C ALA A 97 9.43 19.99 -15.64
N GLY A 98 9.68 21.11 -16.35
CA GLY A 98 11.04 21.59 -16.56
C GLY A 98 11.74 21.97 -15.26
N GLN A 99 11.02 22.67 -14.37
CA GLN A 99 11.54 23.03 -13.06
C GLN A 99 11.74 21.80 -12.16
N CYS A 100 10.80 20.85 -12.18
CA CYS A 100 10.90 19.59 -11.44
C CYS A 100 12.15 18.78 -11.82
N LYS A 101 12.59 18.84 -13.10
CA LYS A 101 13.84 18.22 -13.54
C LYS A 101 15.09 18.93 -12.98
N LEU A 102 15.01 20.23 -12.71
CA LEU A 102 16.14 21.03 -12.23
C LEU A 102 16.28 20.95 -10.71
N ASP A 103 15.16 20.96 -9.98
CA ASP A 103 15.15 21.08 -8.52
C ASP A 103 14.53 19.89 -7.79
N HIS A 104 14.17 18.82 -8.51
CA HIS A 104 13.51 17.64 -7.95
C HIS A 104 12.22 17.97 -7.19
N GLY A 105 11.47 18.97 -7.67
CA GLY A 105 10.15 19.34 -7.20
C GLY A 105 10.13 20.35 -6.05
N VAL A 106 11.25 21.02 -5.73
CA VAL A 106 11.30 22.07 -4.69
C VAL A 106 10.27 23.16 -4.98
N ALA A 107 10.29 23.75 -6.18
CA ALA A 107 9.34 24.80 -6.54
C ALA A 107 7.90 24.29 -6.54
N LEU A 108 7.68 23.08 -7.07
CA LEU A 108 6.35 22.49 -7.17
C LEU A 108 5.74 22.23 -5.80
N PHE A 109 6.45 21.52 -4.90
CA PHE A 109 5.95 21.23 -3.56
C PHE A 109 5.75 22.48 -2.72
N SER A 110 6.67 23.44 -2.83
CA SER A 110 6.53 24.74 -2.17
C SER A 110 5.26 25.47 -2.61
N LEU A 111 4.89 25.37 -3.89
CA LEU A 111 3.65 25.94 -4.42
C LEU A 111 2.40 25.19 -3.94
N VAL A 112 2.33 23.87 -4.11
CA VAL A 112 1.08 23.11 -3.89
C VAL A 112 0.79 22.85 -2.40
N TYR A 113 1.82 22.82 -1.56
CA TYR A 113 1.70 22.62 -0.11
C TYR A 113 1.95 23.89 0.71
N GLY A 114 2.30 25.02 0.09
CA GLY A 114 2.43 26.30 0.77
C GLY A 114 1.11 26.74 1.42
N ASN A 115 1.19 27.32 2.62
CA ASN A 115 0.04 27.74 3.44
C ASN A 115 -0.96 26.63 3.79
N ARG A 116 -0.53 25.35 3.76
CA ARG A 116 -1.37 24.19 4.08
C ARG A 116 -0.72 23.34 5.14
N MET A 117 -1.51 22.65 5.96
CA MET A 117 -1.01 21.64 6.92
C MET A 117 0.09 22.18 7.86
N GLY A 118 -0.05 23.45 8.27
CA GLY A 118 0.93 24.15 9.10
C GLY A 118 2.20 24.64 8.39
N ASN A 119 2.33 24.43 7.07
CA ASN A 119 3.41 24.98 6.29
C ASN A 119 3.28 26.50 6.15
N GLY A 120 4.41 27.20 6.17
CA GLY A 120 4.49 28.60 5.78
C GLY A 120 4.16 28.86 4.30
N PRO A 121 4.24 30.13 3.86
CA PRO A 121 4.02 30.49 2.46
C PRO A 121 5.05 29.82 1.54
N PRO A 122 4.80 29.72 0.21
CA PRO A 122 5.70 29.03 -0.71
C PRO A 122 7.18 29.43 -0.61
N GLY A 123 7.49 30.71 -0.33
CA GLY A 123 8.87 31.19 -0.15
C GLY A 123 9.62 30.58 1.04
N SER A 124 8.92 30.02 2.03
CA SER A 124 9.53 29.30 3.16
C SER A 124 10.08 27.92 2.78
N GLN A 125 9.67 27.38 1.63
CA GLN A 125 9.95 26.01 1.20
C GLN A 125 9.45 24.90 2.14
N ASP A 126 8.62 25.22 3.14
CA ASP A 126 8.02 24.24 4.05
C ASP A 126 7.28 23.12 3.30
N GLY A 127 6.65 23.46 2.17
CA GLY A 127 5.99 22.48 1.31
C GLY A 127 6.92 21.38 0.80
N TRP A 128 8.16 21.73 0.43
CA TRP A 128 9.16 20.74 0.03
C TRP A 128 9.83 20.08 1.26
N THR A 129 10.16 20.87 2.29
CA THR A 129 10.83 20.38 3.51
C THR A 129 10.00 19.30 4.20
N TYR A 130 8.69 19.54 4.34
CA TYR A 130 7.73 18.66 5.00
C TYR A 130 6.82 17.92 4.00
N ARG A 131 7.32 17.66 2.79
CA ARG A 131 6.67 16.75 1.84
C ARG A 131 6.53 15.33 2.44
N GLY A 132 5.62 14.56 1.90
CA GLY A 132 5.26 13.21 2.30
C GLY A 132 6.46 12.28 2.44
N ARG A 133 6.61 11.70 3.63
CA ARG A 133 7.61 10.67 3.94
C ARG A 133 7.02 9.55 4.79
N GLY A 134 7.68 8.40 4.78
CA GLY A 134 7.40 7.33 5.73
C GLY A 134 6.26 6.42 5.31
N ILE A 135 5.98 5.44 6.17
CA ILE A 135 5.17 4.27 5.88
C ILE A 135 3.69 4.60 5.62
N LEU A 136 3.10 5.54 6.37
CA LEU A 136 1.73 6.05 6.16
C LEU A 136 1.75 7.55 5.82
N GLN A 137 2.75 7.96 5.04
CA GLN A 137 2.85 9.27 4.39
C GLN A 137 2.62 10.50 5.29
N THR A 138 3.55 10.75 6.24
CA THR A 138 3.56 11.98 7.04
C THR A 138 3.84 13.20 6.16
N THR A 139 2.88 14.13 6.07
CA THR A 139 2.96 15.33 5.22
C THR A 139 2.55 16.59 5.98
N GLY A 140 3.29 17.68 5.74
CA GLY A 140 3.04 19.00 6.30
C GLY A 140 3.63 19.21 7.69
N ARG A 141 4.13 20.42 7.95
CA ARG A 141 4.82 20.80 9.19
C ARG A 141 4.03 20.45 10.45
N ALA A 142 2.70 20.62 10.42
CA ALA A 142 1.84 20.27 11.54
C ALA A 142 1.87 18.77 11.88
N SER A 143 1.86 17.89 10.88
CA SER A 143 1.94 16.43 11.08
C SER A 143 3.32 16.02 11.60
N TYR A 144 4.37 16.61 11.05
CA TYR A 144 5.74 16.43 11.55
C TYR A 144 5.86 16.84 13.02
N ALA A 145 5.28 17.97 13.41
CA ALA A 145 5.24 18.42 14.81
C ALA A 145 4.41 17.48 15.70
N LYS A 146 3.19 17.15 15.27
CA LYS A 146 2.27 16.24 15.99
C LYS A 146 2.96 14.92 16.32
N PHE A 147 3.49 14.24 15.30
CA PHE A 147 4.15 12.95 15.51
C PHE A 147 5.49 13.11 16.23
N GLY A 148 6.20 14.22 16.02
CA GLY A 148 7.46 14.47 16.72
C GLY A 148 7.25 14.54 18.23
N THR A 149 6.26 15.33 18.67
CA THR A 149 5.84 15.40 20.07
C THR A 149 5.38 14.03 20.59
N ARG A 150 4.50 13.34 19.87
CA ARG A 150 3.96 12.04 20.32
C ARG A 150 5.03 10.95 20.43
N CYS A 151 6.04 10.98 19.56
CA CYS A 151 7.08 9.97 19.48
C CYS A 151 8.33 10.32 20.30
N GLY A 152 8.43 11.55 20.82
CA GLY A 152 9.62 12.09 21.46
C GLY A 152 10.81 12.20 20.49
N VAL A 153 10.57 12.57 19.23
CA VAL A 153 11.59 12.70 18.18
C VAL A 153 11.42 14.04 17.49
N ASP A 154 12.50 14.79 17.26
CA ASP A 154 12.42 16.07 16.56
C ASP A 154 12.31 15.90 15.02
N PHE A 155 11.13 15.53 14.56
CA PHE A 155 10.84 15.43 13.13
C PHE A 155 10.73 16.82 12.46
N VAL A 156 10.51 17.91 13.20
CA VAL A 156 10.44 19.26 12.61
C VAL A 156 11.84 19.78 12.28
N GLY A 157 12.78 19.62 13.21
CA GLY A 157 14.18 19.99 13.03
C GLY A 157 14.95 19.00 12.17
N THR A 158 14.59 17.70 12.16
CA THR A 158 15.21 16.68 11.28
C THR A 158 14.15 15.81 10.58
N PRO A 159 13.51 16.29 9.50
CA PRO A 159 12.42 15.59 8.81
C PRO A 159 12.74 14.19 8.27
N ASP A 160 13.99 13.95 7.87
CA ASP A 160 14.39 12.67 7.28
C ASP A 160 14.46 11.52 8.31
N LEU A 161 14.38 11.83 9.61
CA LEU A 161 14.19 10.82 10.65
C LEU A 161 12.89 10.03 10.45
N VAL A 162 11.87 10.57 9.78
CA VAL A 162 10.63 9.84 9.46
C VAL A 162 10.86 8.57 8.63
N VAL A 163 11.99 8.46 7.93
CA VAL A 163 12.33 7.29 7.10
C VAL A 163 13.55 6.51 7.61
N SER A 164 14.11 6.92 8.76
CA SER A 164 15.23 6.20 9.36
C SER A 164 14.77 4.86 9.96
N ALA A 165 15.67 3.88 10.01
CA ALA A 165 15.35 2.56 10.56
C ALA A 165 14.81 2.63 12.00
N ASP A 166 15.31 3.57 12.81
CA ASP A 166 14.99 3.69 14.23
C ASP A 166 13.62 4.35 14.49
N HIS A 167 13.07 5.04 13.49
CA HIS A 167 11.92 5.91 13.69
C HIS A 167 10.81 5.70 12.67
N ALA A 168 11.05 5.02 11.54
CA ALA A 168 10.09 4.88 10.45
C ALA A 168 8.72 4.29 10.86
N LEU A 169 8.70 3.37 11.82
CA LEU A 169 7.47 2.80 12.35
C LEU A 169 6.68 3.77 13.25
N LYS A 170 7.35 4.72 13.91
CA LYS A 170 6.72 5.52 14.97
C LYS A 170 5.57 6.40 14.44
N PRO A 171 5.72 7.20 13.36
CA PRO A 171 4.61 7.98 12.82
C PRO A 171 3.48 7.10 12.29
N ALA A 172 3.80 5.97 11.65
CA ALA A 172 2.81 5.06 11.10
C ALA A 172 1.97 4.37 12.19
N LEU A 173 2.60 3.92 13.27
CA LEU A 173 1.89 3.34 14.41
C LEU A 173 1.07 4.40 15.15
N ALA A 174 1.59 5.61 15.28
CA ALA A 174 0.83 6.73 15.83
C ALA A 174 -0.43 7.03 15.00
N GLU A 175 -0.32 7.08 13.67
CA GLU A 175 -1.46 7.29 12.78
C GLU A 175 -2.46 6.12 12.85
N TRP A 176 -1.98 4.88 12.87
CA TRP A 176 -2.82 3.68 13.05
C TRP A 176 -3.66 3.74 14.33
N ASP A 177 -3.03 4.12 15.44
CA ASP A 177 -3.68 4.29 16.73
C ASP A 177 -4.72 5.42 16.71
N ASP A 178 -4.39 6.59 16.14
CA ASP A 178 -5.31 7.74 16.04
C ASP A 178 -6.51 7.43 15.14
N SER A 179 -6.28 6.60 14.12
CA SER A 179 -7.31 6.08 13.22
C SER A 179 -8.16 4.98 13.84
N HIS A 180 -7.84 4.49 15.04
CA HIS A 180 -8.46 3.31 15.66
C HIS A 180 -8.38 2.05 14.76
N GLY A 181 -7.29 1.88 14.02
CA GLY A 181 -7.16 0.82 13.01
C GLY A 181 -7.36 -0.59 13.56
N ASN A 182 -6.97 -0.84 14.82
CA ASN A 182 -7.20 -2.14 15.47
C ASN A 182 -8.68 -2.51 15.55
N ALA A 183 -9.56 -1.55 15.88
CA ALA A 183 -10.99 -1.84 16.04
C ALA A 183 -11.61 -2.27 14.70
N ALA A 184 -11.29 -1.54 13.61
CA ALA A 184 -11.73 -1.92 12.27
C ALA A 184 -11.14 -3.26 11.82
N ALA A 185 -9.86 -3.51 12.11
CA ALA A 185 -9.21 -4.79 11.81
C ALA A 185 -9.83 -5.97 12.56
N ASP A 186 -10.27 -5.80 13.82
CA ASP A 186 -10.92 -6.86 14.60
C ASP A 186 -12.26 -7.30 13.99
N HIS A 187 -12.94 -6.39 13.28
CA HIS A 187 -14.13 -6.69 12.49
C HIS A 187 -13.82 -7.22 11.08
N ASN A 188 -12.54 -7.41 10.75
CA ASN A 188 -12.05 -7.74 9.41
C ASN A 188 -12.50 -6.74 8.33
N ASP A 189 -12.68 -5.47 8.69
CA ASP A 189 -13.24 -4.45 7.81
C ASP A 189 -12.14 -3.62 7.13
N ILE A 190 -11.58 -4.17 6.04
CA ILE A 190 -10.51 -3.50 5.30
C ILE A 190 -10.97 -2.20 4.61
N ASP A 191 -12.25 -2.08 4.31
CA ASP A 191 -12.84 -0.89 3.69
C ASP A 191 -12.82 0.26 4.71
N LEU A 192 -13.24 -0.01 5.95
CA LEU A 192 -13.17 0.94 7.06
C LEU A 192 -11.72 1.28 7.41
N VAL A 193 -10.82 0.29 7.54
CA VAL A 193 -9.38 0.56 7.78
C VAL A 193 -8.82 1.50 6.70
N THR A 194 -9.13 1.23 5.43
CA THR A 194 -8.67 2.05 4.30
C THR A 194 -9.22 3.47 4.38
N LYS A 195 -10.51 3.62 4.66
CA LYS A 195 -11.16 4.92 4.79
C LYS A 195 -10.58 5.74 5.94
N LEU A 196 -10.25 5.10 7.06
CA LEU A 196 -9.69 5.77 8.23
C LEU A 196 -8.27 6.30 7.95
N ILE A 197 -7.42 5.49 7.32
CA ILE A 197 -6.02 5.87 7.03
C ILE A 197 -5.92 6.88 5.88
N ASN A 198 -6.67 6.68 4.80
CA ASN A 198 -6.51 7.45 3.56
C ASN A 198 -7.59 8.54 3.39
N GLY A 199 -8.53 8.66 4.33
CA GLY A 199 -9.68 9.57 4.22
C GLY A 199 -10.71 9.19 3.14
N GLY A 200 -10.54 8.03 2.50
CA GLY A 200 -11.35 7.55 1.38
C GLY A 200 -10.95 6.14 0.94
N LEU A 201 -11.57 5.63 -0.12
CA LEU A 201 -11.37 4.26 -0.60
C LEU A 201 -10.36 4.14 -1.76
N VAL A 202 -9.57 5.20 -2.01
CA VAL A 202 -8.56 5.17 -3.07
C VAL A 202 -7.54 4.07 -2.77
N GLY A 203 -7.34 3.18 -3.75
CA GLY A 203 -6.42 2.05 -3.65
C GLY A 203 -6.98 0.81 -2.93
N LEU A 204 -8.28 0.78 -2.58
CA LEU A 204 -8.90 -0.31 -1.81
C LEU A 204 -8.63 -1.70 -2.40
N ASP A 205 -8.82 -1.90 -3.70
CA ASP A 205 -8.63 -3.21 -4.34
C ASP A 205 -7.20 -3.73 -4.20
N LYS A 206 -6.22 -2.83 -4.30
CA LYS A 206 -4.80 -3.18 -4.08
C LYS A 206 -4.51 -3.54 -2.62
N ARG A 207 -5.18 -2.89 -1.66
CA ARG A 207 -5.06 -3.21 -0.23
C ARG A 207 -5.70 -4.58 0.07
N LYS A 208 -6.86 -4.87 -0.53
CA LYS A 208 -7.51 -6.21 -0.51
C LYS A 208 -6.59 -7.29 -1.07
N ALA A 209 -5.95 -7.03 -2.21
CA ALA A 209 -4.99 -7.96 -2.80
C ALA A 209 -3.79 -8.21 -1.88
N TRP A 210 -3.25 -7.18 -1.23
CA TRP A 210 -2.19 -7.37 -0.23
C TRP A 210 -2.66 -8.20 0.96
N PHE A 211 -3.83 -7.90 1.51
CA PHE A 211 -4.39 -8.67 2.61
C PHE A 211 -4.57 -10.15 2.25
N ALA A 212 -5.13 -10.44 1.06
CA ALA A 212 -5.31 -11.80 0.56
C ALA A 212 -3.99 -12.57 0.40
N LYS A 213 -2.89 -11.89 0.04
CA LYS A 213 -1.54 -12.48 -0.02
C LYS A 213 -0.95 -12.75 1.38
N ILE A 214 -1.16 -11.83 2.32
CA ILE A 214 -0.54 -11.88 3.65
C ILE A 214 -1.29 -12.84 4.58
N TRP A 215 -2.62 -12.81 4.58
CA TRP A 215 -3.44 -13.52 5.56
C TRP A 215 -3.15 -15.03 5.64
N PRO A 216 -3.10 -15.78 4.52
CA PRO A 216 -2.76 -17.21 4.54
C PRO A 216 -1.38 -17.49 5.16
N PHE A 217 -0.39 -16.64 4.85
CA PHE A 217 0.95 -16.75 5.41
C PHE A 217 0.96 -16.53 6.93
N VAL A 218 0.23 -15.52 7.42
CA VAL A 218 0.20 -15.18 8.85
C VAL A 218 -0.48 -16.26 9.69
N ILE A 219 -1.54 -16.90 9.18
CA ILE A 219 -2.23 -17.98 9.91
C ILE A 219 -1.61 -19.37 9.69
N GLY A 220 -0.53 -19.46 8.91
CA GLY A 220 0.10 -20.74 8.58
C GLY A 220 -0.79 -21.66 7.72
N ALA A 221 -1.71 -21.09 6.93
CA ALA A 221 -2.44 -21.86 5.93
C ALA A 221 -1.45 -22.38 4.88
N PRO A 222 -1.68 -23.58 4.30
CA PRO A 222 -0.87 -24.05 3.19
C PRO A 222 -0.81 -22.99 2.08
N PRO A 223 0.35 -22.77 1.44
CA PRO A 223 0.51 -21.77 0.39
C PRO A 223 -0.62 -21.88 -0.63
N VAL A 224 -1.19 -20.73 -1.01
CA VAL A 224 -2.32 -20.68 -1.94
C VAL A 224 -1.99 -21.33 -3.28
N GLU A 225 -0.71 -21.36 -3.67
CA GLU A 225 -0.18 -22.11 -4.83
C GLU A 225 -0.51 -23.63 -4.82
N HIS A 226 -0.81 -24.19 -3.64
CA HIS A 226 -1.27 -25.57 -3.47
C HIS A 226 -2.79 -25.71 -3.43
N SER A 227 -3.54 -24.59 -3.38
CA SER A 227 -5.00 -24.63 -3.44
C SER A 227 -5.46 -25.02 -4.84
N THR A 228 -6.66 -25.60 -4.90
CA THR A 228 -7.24 -26.01 -6.18
C THR A 228 -7.58 -24.78 -7.02
N GLU A 229 -8.04 -23.71 -6.36
CA GLU A 229 -8.43 -22.43 -6.95
C GLU A 229 -7.25 -21.76 -7.67
N PHE A 230 -6.08 -21.68 -7.02
CA PHE A 230 -4.89 -21.11 -7.62
C PHE A 230 -4.44 -21.92 -8.83
N ARG A 231 -4.40 -23.26 -8.69
CA ARG A 231 -4.00 -24.16 -9.77
C ARG A 231 -4.94 -24.02 -10.97
N VAL A 232 -6.24 -23.80 -10.72
CA VAL A 232 -7.23 -23.52 -11.76
C VAL A 232 -6.98 -22.17 -12.42
N GLN A 233 -6.78 -21.08 -11.67
CA GLN A 233 -6.45 -19.75 -12.23
C GLN A 233 -5.19 -19.83 -13.11
N ALA A 234 -4.10 -20.37 -12.58
CA ALA A 234 -2.85 -20.52 -13.32
C ALA A 234 -3.00 -21.38 -14.59
N ALA A 235 -3.80 -22.46 -14.54
CA ALA A 235 -4.05 -23.31 -15.71
C ALA A 235 -4.96 -22.63 -16.75
N LEU A 236 -5.94 -21.81 -16.31
CA LEU A 236 -6.79 -21.02 -17.19
C LEU A 236 -5.98 -19.96 -17.93
N ASP A 237 -5.13 -19.22 -17.22
CA ASP A 237 -4.26 -18.19 -17.82
C ASP A 237 -3.29 -18.83 -18.82
N ALA A 238 -2.69 -19.98 -18.46
CA ALA A 238 -1.84 -20.76 -19.37
C ALA A 238 -2.59 -21.27 -20.61
N ALA A 239 -3.89 -21.52 -20.49
CA ALA A 239 -4.78 -21.88 -21.61
C ALA A 239 -5.32 -20.66 -22.39
N GLY A 240 -4.94 -19.44 -22.01
CA GLY A 240 -5.34 -18.20 -22.68
C GLY A 240 -6.68 -17.61 -22.21
N PHE A 241 -7.16 -18.00 -21.03
CA PHE A 241 -8.39 -17.47 -20.42
C PHE A 241 -8.03 -16.63 -19.20
N ASP A 242 -8.07 -15.31 -19.35
CA ASP A 242 -7.71 -14.36 -18.30
C ASP A 242 -8.58 -14.53 -17.05
N SER A 243 -7.98 -15.08 -16.00
CA SER A 243 -8.61 -15.33 -14.71
C SER A 243 -8.24 -14.28 -13.64
N GLY A 244 -7.44 -13.28 -14.01
CA GLY A 244 -6.73 -12.37 -13.10
C GLY A 244 -5.39 -12.94 -12.61
N ASP A 245 -4.74 -12.26 -11.67
CA ASP A 245 -3.53 -12.82 -11.02
C ASP A 245 -3.91 -14.08 -10.22
N PRO A 246 -3.23 -15.22 -10.40
CA PRO A 246 -3.45 -16.39 -9.56
C PRO A 246 -3.23 -16.07 -8.08
N ASP A 247 -4.31 -16.07 -7.31
CA ASP A 247 -4.36 -15.66 -5.91
C ASP A 247 -5.23 -16.59 -5.04
N GLY A 248 -5.79 -17.64 -5.65
CA GLY A 248 -6.68 -18.63 -5.07
C GLY A 248 -8.06 -18.12 -4.66
N VAL A 249 -8.43 -16.88 -5.03
CA VAL A 249 -9.73 -16.28 -4.72
C VAL A 249 -10.63 -16.34 -5.96
N ILE A 250 -11.77 -17.02 -5.84
CA ILE A 250 -12.72 -17.16 -6.96
C ILE A 250 -13.64 -15.92 -7.08
N GLY A 251 -13.07 -14.86 -7.66
CA GLY A 251 -13.74 -13.60 -7.99
C GLY A 251 -14.53 -13.65 -9.30
N SER A 252 -15.12 -12.51 -9.69
CA SER A 252 -15.92 -12.38 -10.93
C SER A 252 -15.10 -12.69 -12.18
N THR A 253 -13.85 -12.23 -12.25
CA THR A 253 -12.94 -12.49 -13.38
C THR A 253 -12.65 -13.98 -13.54
N THR A 254 -12.25 -14.65 -12.45
CA THR A 254 -12.01 -16.09 -12.45
C THR A 254 -13.27 -16.88 -12.82
N ARG A 255 -14.46 -16.50 -12.33
CA ARG A 255 -15.73 -17.14 -12.72
C ARG A 255 -16.03 -16.97 -14.22
N ALA A 256 -15.76 -15.80 -14.78
CA ALA A 256 -15.92 -15.56 -16.21
C ALA A 256 -14.94 -16.41 -17.05
N ALA A 257 -13.67 -16.51 -16.62
CA ALA A 257 -12.66 -17.36 -17.25
C ALA A 257 -13.07 -18.84 -17.23
N ILE A 258 -13.56 -19.34 -16.10
CA ILE A 258 -14.09 -20.72 -15.96
C ILE A 258 -15.23 -20.96 -16.96
N LEU A 259 -16.19 -20.05 -17.05
CA LEU A 259 -17.32 -20.17 -17.98
C LEU A 259 -16.87 -20.16 -19.44
N ALA A 260 -15.94 -19.27 -19.80
CA ALA A 260 -15.40 -19.16 -21.15
C ALA A 260 -14.60 -20.42 -21.55
N TYR A 261 -13.75 -20.93 -20.64
CA TYR A 261 -13.01 -22.18 -20.85
C TYR A 261 -13.96 -23.36 -21.04
N ARG A 262 -14.95 -23.51 -20.16
CA ARG A 262 -15.93 -24.60 -20.24
C ARG A 262 -16.75 -24.56 -21.53
N ALA A 263 -17.16 -23.37 -21.96
CA ALA A 263 -17.82 -23.20 -23.25
C ALA A 263 -16.92 -23.67 -24.40
N ARG A 264 -15.62 -23.31 -24.37
CA ARG A 264 -14.65 -23.71 -25.41
C ARG A 264 -14.39 -25.22 -25.45
N MET A 265 -14.39 -25.86 -24.29
CA MET A 265 -14.13 -27.30 -24.14
C MET A 265 -15.41 -28.16 -24.15
N ASN A 266 -16.56 -27.56 -24.41
CA ASN A 266 -17.87 -28.23 -24.44
C ASN A 266 -18.20 -28.96 -23.12
N LEU A 267 -17.86 -28.33 -21.99
CA LEU A 267 -18.15 -28.78 -20.63
C LEU A 267 -19.42 -28.11 -20.08
N PRO A 268 -20.05 -28.65 -19.01
CA PRO A 268 -21.21 -28.03 -18.37
C PRO A 268 -20.94 -26.57 -17.94
N LEU A 269 -21.80 -25.64 -18.35
CA LEU A 269 -21.66 -24.21 -18.06
C LEU A 269 -22.04 -23.89 -16.61
N THR A 270 -21.04 -23.92 -15.74
CA THR A 270 -21.14 -23.49 -14.34
C THR A 270 -19.86 -22.75 -13.93
N PRO A 271 -19.91 -21.81 -12.98
CA PRO A 271 -18.70 -21.18 -12.44
C PRO A 271 -18.01 -22.01 -11.34
N ALA A 272 -18.56 -23.18 -10.96
CA ALA A 272 -18.05 -24.00 -9.86
C ALA A 272 -16.84 -24.85 -10.27
N ILE A 273 -15.78 -24.91 -9.47
CA ILE A 273 -14.66 -25.82 -9.73
C ILE A 273 -15.10 -27.26 -9.44
N GLY A 274 -15.34 -28.03 -10.51
CA GLY A 274 -15.74 -29.43 -10.46
C GLY A 274 -14.64 -30.34 -10.99
N ASN A 275 -14.76 -31.64 -10.72
CA ASN A 275 -13.77 -32.63 -11.16
C ASN A 275 -13.61 -32.67 -12.69
N ASP A 276 -14.68 -32.39 -13.43
CA ASP A 276 -14.67 -32.23 -14.90
C ASP A 276 -13.71 -31.13 -15.36
N LEU A 277 -13.73 -29.98 -14.69
CA LEU A 277 -12.86 -28.84 -14.98
C LEU A 277 -11.41 -29.16 -14.60
N LEU A 278 -11.19 -29.76 -13.42
CA LEU A 278 -9.86 -30.13 -12.96
C LEU A 278 -9.17 -31.12 -13.90
N LEU A 279 -9.89 -32.16 -14.32
CA LEU A 279 -9.39 -33.14 -15.28
C LEU A 279 -9.08 -32.48 -16.64
N SER A 280 -9.97 -31.62 -17.15
CA SER A 280 -9.77 -30.91 -18.41
C SER A 280 -8.55 -29.98 -18.38
N LEU A 281 -8.26 -29.37 -17.23
CA LEU A 281 -7.08 -28.51 -17.02
C LEU A 281 -5.81 -29.30 -16.64
N GLY A 282 -5.87 -30.63 -16.53
CA GLY A 282 -4.71 -31.47 -16.16
C GLY A 282 -4.31 -31.37 -14.68
N ILE A 283 -5.22 -30.94 -13.82
CA ILE A 283 -5.00 -30.73 -12.38
C ILE A 283 -5.38 -32.01 -11.63
N ARG A 284 -4.39 -32.69 -11.04
CA ARG A 284 -4.57 -33.88 -10.18
C ARG A 284 -4.71 -33.54 -8.71
#